data_AF-A0A9P8NE23-F1
#
_entry.id   AF-A0A9P8NE23-F1
#
_cell.length_a   1.000
_cell.length_b   1.000
_cell.length_c   1.000
_cell.angle_alpha   90.00
_cell.angle_beta   90.00
_cell.angle_gamma   90.00
#
_symmetry.space_group_name_H-M   'P 1'
#
loop_
_entity.id
_entity.type
_entity.pdbx_description
1 polymer ?
#
loop_
_entity_poly.entity_id
_entity_poly.type
_entity_poly.pdbx_seq_one_letter_code
_entity_poly.pdbx_strand_id
1 'polypeptide(L)'
;MPRWLIQHSPNTLTPEEKSHLAQQITQAYVGFGLPAFYVQVHFIEQPAGTSFIGGEQHPNFVALTIYHLARTMTSDEQRQGFLKRIDAFLTPMFEPKGIDWEYFVTEAPRYLWKINGLAPPAAGSEEEKVWVRENRPVRF
;
A
#
# COMPACT_ATOMS: atom_id res chain seq x y z
N MET A 1 -5.03 -2.76 -7.51
CA MET A 1 -3.65 -2.56 -7.06
C MET A 1 -3.41 -1.09 -6.85
N PRO A 2 -3.43 -0.74 -5.58
CA PRO A 2 -2.18 -0.74 -4.84
C PRO A 2 -1.92 -2.10 -4.19
N ARG A 3 -0.69 -2.57 -4.28
CA ARG A 3 -0.16 -3.67 -3.46
C ARG A 3 0.96 -3.10 -2.62
N TRP A 4 0.88 -3.27 -1.32
CA TRP A 4 1.89 -2.87 -0.36
C TRP A 4 2.54 -4.13 0.19
N LEU A 5 3.85 -4.21 0.06
CA LEU A 5 4.70 -5.15 0.77
C LEU A 5 5.40 -4.38 1.87
N ILE A 6 5.25 -4.82 3.12
CA ILE A 6 5.85 -4.17 4.29
C ILE A 6 6.74 -5.18 4.99
N GLN A 7 8.05 -5.01 4.84
CA GLN A 7 9.05 -5.79 5.55
C GLN A 7 9.44 -5.05 6.83
N HIS A 8 9.60 -5.75 7.95
CA HIS A 8 9.98 -5.11 9.21
C HIS A 8 10.76 -6.05 10.12
N SER A 9 11.53 -5.50 11.05
CA SER A 9 12.25 -6.28 12.08
C SER A 9 11.30 -6.93 13.10
N PRO A 10 11.75 -7.96 13.84
CA PRO A 10 10.96 -8.60 14.87
C PRO A 10 10.62 -7.61 15.99
N ASN A 11 9.47 -7.80 16.64
CA ASN A 11 9.02 -6.96 17.76
C ASN A 11 8.82 -5.46 17.42
N THR A 12 8.90 -5.06 16.15
CA THR A 12 8.75 -3.66 15.72
C THR A 12 7.31 -3.22 15.53
N LEU A 13 6.45 -4.08 14.97
CA LEU A 13 5.02 -3.79 14.76
C LEU A 13 4.15 -4.87 15.42
N THR A 14 3.19 -4.47 16.26
CA THR A 14 2.23 -5.41 16.85
C THR A 14 1.16 -5.82 15.83
N PRO A 15 0.41 -6.92 16.06
CA PRO A 15 -0.71 -7.29 15.20
C PRO A 15 -1.75 -6.16 15.04
N GLU A 16 -2.03 -5.43 16.11
CA GLU A 16 -2.99 -4.32 16.14
C GLU A 16 -2.50 -3.15 15.29
N GLU A 17 -1.21 -2.81 15.39
CA GLU A 17 -0.60 -1.76 14.56
C GLU A 17 -0.58 -2.15 13.09
N LYS A 18 -0.26 -3.41 12.76
CA LYS A 18 -0.31 -3.94 11.38
C LYS A 18 -1.73 -3.81 10.82
N SER A 19 -2.74 -4.20 11.62
CA SER A 19 -4.16 -4.08 11.25
C SER A 19 -4.56 -2.61 11.04
N HIS A 20 -4.22 -1.74 11.99
CA HIS A 20 -4.52 -0.31 11.92
C HIS A 20 -3.85 0.36 10.70
N LEU A 21 -2.57 0.05 10.44
CA LEU A 21 -1.86 0.54 9.27
C LEU A 21 -2.52 0.09 7.96
N ALA A 22 -2.88 -1.19 7.85
CA ALA A 22 -3.56 -1.70 6.67
C ALA A 22 -4.92 -1.02 6.42
N GLN A 23 -5.67 -0.69 7.49
CA GLN A 23 -6.93 0.05 7.41
C GLN A 23 -6.71 1.50 6.95
N GLN A 24 -5.71 2.21 7.50
CA GLN A 24 -5.38 3.58 7.07
C GLN A 24 -4.94 3.64 5.61
N ILE A 25 -4.08 2.70 5.19
CA ILE A 25 -3.69 2.54 3.78
C ILE A 25 -4.94 2.34 2.91
N THR A 26 -5.83 1.43 3.29
CA THR A 26 -7.07 1.17 2.56
C THR A 26 -7.95 2.41 2.44
N GLN A 27 -8.15 3.13 3.55
CA GLN A 27 -8.95 4.34 3.58
C GLN A 27 -8.38 5.44 2.67
N ALA A 28 -7.05 5.53 2.54
CA ALA A 28 -6.41 6.50 1.66
C ALA A 28 -6.84 6.29 0.20
N TYR A 29 -6.85 5.04 -0.27
CA TYR A 29 -7.24 4.71 -1.65
C TYR A 29 -8.74 4.73 -1.89
N VAL A 30 -9.55 4.34 -0.89
CA VAL A 30 -11.01 4.50 -0.95
C VAL A 30 -11.38 5.97 -1.10
N GLY A 31 -10.64 6.88 -0.44
CA GLY A 31 -10.79 8.33 -0.63
C GLY A 31 -10.53 8.81 -2.07
N PHE A 32 -9.81 8.04 -2.89
CA PHE A 32 -9.62 8.28 -4.32
C PHE A 32 -10.60 7.47 -5.21
N GLY A 33 -11.68 6.96 -4.62
CA GLY A 33 -12.74 6.23 -5.31
C GLY A 33 -12.37 4.81 -5.75
N LEU A 34 -11.30 4.22 -5.21
CA LEU A 34 -10.99 2.81 -5.49
C LEU A 34 -11.87 1.86 -4.67
N PRO A 35 -12.29 0.71 -5.24
CA PRO A 35 -12.89 -0.37 -4.46
C PRO A 35 -11.94 -0.81 -3.34
N ALA A 36 -12.43 -0.96 -2.11
CA ALA A 36 -11.59 -1.30 -0.96
C ALA A 36 -10.82 -2.62 -1.17
N PHE A 37 -11.47 -3.62 -1.79
CA PHE A 37 -10.85 -4.91 -2.09
C PHE A 37 -9.68 -4.87 -3.09
N TYR A 38 -9.43 -3.73 -3.76
CA TYR A 38 -8.21 -3.56 -4.57
C TYR A 38 -6.95 -3.39 -3.74
N VAL A 39 -7.09 -2.92 -2.49
CA VAL A 39 -5.97 -2.58 -1.62
C VAL A 39 -5.51 -3.84 -0.92
N GLN A 40 -4.26 -4.22 -1.17
CA GLN A 40 -3.65 -5.37 -0.52
C GLN A 40 -2.42 -4.92 0.23
N VAL A 41 -2.36 -5.22 1.52
CA VAL A 41 -1.23 -4.91 2.40
C VAL A 41 -0.77 -6.22 3.02
N HIS A 42 0.49 -6.59 2.76
CA HIS A 42 1.08 -7.82 3.26
C HIS A 42 2.33 -7.49 4.06
N PHE A 43 2.42 -8.08 5.25
CA PHE A 43 3.57 -7.90 6.13
C PHE A 43 4.46 -9.13 6.08
N ILE A 44 5.78 -8.93 6.04
CA ILE A 44 6.77 -9.99 6.20
C ILE A 44 7.73 -9.55 7.31
N GLU A 45 7.61 -10.20 8.46
CA GLU A 45 8.60 -10.04 9.52
C GLU A 45 9.91 -10.69 9.08
N GLN A 46 11.00 -9.94 9.21
CA GLN A 46 12.35 -10.37 8.86
C GLN A 46 13.05 -10.83 10.13
N PRO A 47 13.40 -12.13 10.27
CA PRO A 47 14.14 -12.61 11.43
C PRO A 47 15.48 -11.86 11.60
N ALA A 48 15.98 -11.79 12.83
CA ALA A 48 17.32 -11.27 13.08
C ALA A 48 18.35 -12.01 12.21
N GLY A 49 19.30 -11.27 11.64
CA GLY A 49 20.30 -11.79 10.72
C GLY A 49 19.87 -11.88 9.24
N THR A 50 18.63 -11.54 8.86
CA THR A 50 18.20 -11.55 7.45
C THR A 50 18.11 -10.17 6.81
N SER A 51 18.17 -9.09 7.59
CA SER A 51 18.04 -7.71 7.11
C SER A 51 19.25 -6.88 7.49
N PHE A 52 19.79 -6.16 6.52
CA PHE A 52 20.98 -5.33 6.66
C PHE A 52 20.72 -3.94 6.06
N ILE A 53 20.89 -2.89 6.86
CA ILE A 53 20.80 -1.49 6.43
C ILE A 53 22.18 -0.87 6.69
N GLY A 54 22.80 -0.31 5.64
CA GLY A 54 24.20 0.15 5.74
C GLY A 54 25.22 -0.97 6.00
N GLY A 55 24.84 -2.24 5.77
CA GLY A 55 25.68 -3.41 6.06
C GLY A 55 25.55 -3.95 7.49
N GLU A 56 24.73 -3.34 8.34
CA GLU A 56 24.52 -3.75 9.74
C GLU A 56 23.10 -4.27 9.96
N GLN A 57 22.93 -5.19 10.93
CA GLN A 57 21.60 -5.65 11.32
C GLN A 57 20.83 -4.50 11.99
N HIS A 58 19.66 -4.17 11.45
CA HIS A 58 18.84 -3.10 12.00
C HIS A 58 17.68 -3.67 12.82
N PRO A 59 17.61 -3.44 14.15
CA PRO A 59 16.59 -4.05 15.00
C PRO A 59 15.25 -3.31 14.99
N ASN A 60 15.17 -2.12 14.40
CA ASN A 60 13.96 -1.29 14.44
C ASN A 60 13.68 -0.58 13.10
N PHE A 61 13.33 -1.34 12.06
CA PHE A 61 13.03 -0.80 10.73
C PHE A 61 11.68 -1.24 10.17
N VAL A 62 11.17 -0.44 9.24
CA VAL A 62 10.07 -0.81 8.34
C VAL A 62 10.41 -0.39 6.90
N ALA A 63 10.54 -1.36 5.99
CA ALA A 63 10.78 -1.13 4.57
C ALA A 63 9.49 -1.40 3.77
N LEU A 64 9.02 -0.40 3.03
CA LEU A 64 7.76 -0.47 2.29
C LEU A 64 8.02 -0.44 0.78
N THR A 65 7.47 -1.43 0.06
CA THR A 65 7.40 -1.40 -1.39
C THR A 65 5.95 -1.26 -1.84
N ILE A 66 5.67 -0.19 -2.57
CA ILE A 66 4.32 0.15 -3.03
C ILE A 66 4.24 -0.08 -4.54
N TYR A 67 3.42 -1.04 -4.97
CA TYR A 67 3.17 -1.32 -6.38
C TYR A 67 1.88 -0.65 -6.82
N HIS A 68 1.97 0.32 -7.76
CA HIS A 68 0.84 1.07 -8.30
C HIS A 68 0.46 0.63 -9.71
N LEU A 69 -0.85 0.49 -9.96
CA LEU A 69 -1.41 0.15 -11.28
C LEU A 69 -2.80 0.75 -11.53
N ALA A 70 -3.63 0.88 -10.48
CA ALA A 70 -5.04 1.23 -10.67
C ALA A 70 -5.25 2.67 -11.17
N ARG A 71 -4.39 3.60 -10.71
CA ARG A 71 -4.31 4.99 -11.17
C ARG A 71 -2.82 5.36 -11.30
N THR A 72 -2.47 6.11 -12.33
CA THR A 72 -1.13 6.68 -12.54
C THR A 72 -1.10 8.11 -12.02
N MET A 73 -0.01 8.52 -11.38
CA MET A 73 0.20 9.90 -10.92
C MET A 73 1.08 10.64 -11.93
N THR A 74 0.44 11.40 -12.82
CA THR A 74 1.13 11.98 -13.99
C THR A 74 1.66 13.39 -13.75
N SER A 75 1.13 14.12 -12.76
CA SER A 75 1.59 15.46 -12.38
C SER A 75 2.31 15.47 -11.04
N ASP A 76 3.20 16.44 -10.85
CA ASP A 76 3.91 16.63 -9.58
C ASP A 76 2.95 16.94 -8.43
N GLU A 77 1.87 17.67 -8.71
CA GLU A 77 0.81 17.93 -7.73
C GLU A 77 0.15 16.64 -7.24
N GLN A 78 -0.18 15.71 -8.15
CA GLN A 78 -0.76 14.41 -7.78
C GLN A 78 0.23 13.58 -6.96
N ARG A 79 1.51 13.56 -7.35
CA ARG A 79 2.57 12.85 -6.61
C ARG A 79 2.72 13.41 -5.20
N GLN A 80 2.85 14.73 -5.07
CA GLN A 80 2.98 15.37 -3.75
C GLN A 80 1.74 15.20 -2.89
N GLY A 81 0.55 15.26 -3.49
CA GLY A 81 -0.71 14.98 -2.80
C GLY A 81 -0.76 13.54 -2.25
N PHE A 82 -0.31 12.56 -3.03
CA PHE A 82 -0.21 11.17 -2.59
C PHE A 82 0.82 10.99 -1.46
N LEU A 83 2.03 11.52 -1.61
CA LEU A 83 3.08 11.44 -0.59
C LEU A 83 2.61 12.05 0.74
N LYS A 84 2.06 13.26 0.69
CA LYS A 84 1.46 13.91 1.86
C LYS A 84 0.35 13.08 2.52
N ARG A 85 -0.48 12.40 1.71
CA ARG A 85 -1.57 11.55 2.22
C ARG A 85 -1.03 10.33 2.98
N ILE A 86 0.03 9.70 2.49
CA ILE A 86 0.63 8.52 3.14
C ILE A 86 1.47 8.91 4.36
N ASP A 87 2.24 9.99 4.27
CA ASP A 87 3.04 10.51 5.39
C ASP A 87 2.15 10.86 6.59
N ALA A 88 0.92 11.35 6.35
CA ALA A 88 -0.04 11.69 7.39
C ALA A 88 -0.43 10.52 8.31
N PHE A 89 -0.20 9.26 7.91
CA PHE A 89 -0.42 8.09 8.77
C PHE A 89 0.82 7.25 9.04
N LEU A 90 1.85 7.31 8.19
CA LEU A 90 3.13 6.62 8.43
C LEU A 90 3.94 7.33 9.51
N THR A 91 4.14 8.64 9.38
CA THR A 91 4.98 9.41 10.30
C THR A 91 4.48 9.34 11.74
N PRO A 92 3.18 9.57 12.05
CA PRO A 92 2.70 9.48 13.43
C PRO A 92 2.75 8.06 14.03
N MET A 93 2.84 7.02 13.19
CA MET A 93 2.98 5.63 13.65
C MET A 93 4.43 5.25 13.93
N PHE A 94 5.37 5.69 13.09
CA PHE A 94 6.75 5.24 13.13
C PHE A 94 7.68 6.14 13.95
N GLU A 95 7.51 7.47 13.83
CA GLU A 95 8.39 8.45 14.47
C GLU A 95 8.39 8.35 16.01
N PRO A 96 7.24 8.23 16.71
CA PRO A 96 7.24 8.09 18.17
C PRO A 96 7.90 6.79 18.68
N LYS A 97 8.06 5.80 17.80
CA LYS A 97 8.66 4.50 18.10
C LYS A 97 10.14 4.44 17.72
N GLY A 98 10.71 5.55 17.22
CA GLY A 98 12.09 5.60 16.73
C GLY A 98 12.37 4.58 15.62
N ILE A 99 11.35 4.24 14.83
CA ILE A 99 11.49 3.33 13.69
C ILE A 99 12.14 4.11 12.55
N ASP A 100 13.13 3.51 11.90
CA ASP A 100 13.61 3.99 10.60
C ASP A 100 12.75 3.36 9.49
N TRP A 101 12.14 4.19 8.64
CA TRP A 101 11.31 3.70 7.54
C TRP A 101 11.70 4.30 6.20
N GLU A 102 11.55 3.46 5.17
CA GLU A 102 11.74 3.85 3.78
C GLU A 102 10.56 3.34 2.96
N TYR A 103 10.09 4.15 2.02
CA TYR A 103 9.15 3.67 1.01
C TYR A 103 9.55 4.13 -0.39
N PHE A 104 9.23 3.30 -1.38
CA PHE A 104 9.23 3.72 -2.77
C PHE A 104 8.01 3.17 -3.49
N VAL A 105 7.64 3.86 -4.57
CA VAL A 105 6.56 3.44 -5.47
C VAL A 105 7.18 2.89 -6.75
N THR A 106 6.73 1.72 -7.18
CA THR A 106 7.03 1.15 -8.49
C THR A 106 5.73 0.93 -9.26
N GLU A 107 5.76 1.16 -10.56
CA GLU A 107 4.59 1.10 -11.44
C GLU A 107 4.68 -0.14 -12.35
N ALA A 108 3.52 -0.73 -12.66
CA ALA A 108 3.42 -1.87 -13.56
C ALA A 108 2.30 -1.66 -14.61
N PRO A 109 2.41 -2.29 -15.80
CA PRO A 109 1.46 -2.09 -16.90
C PRO A 109 0.05 -2.58 -16.53
N ARG A 110 -0.93 -1.68 -16.61
CA ARG A 110 -2.34 -1.95 -16.26
C ARG A 110 -2.96 -3.12 -17.05
N TYR A 111 -2.61 -3.28 -18.33
CA TYR A 111 -3.22 -4.29 -19.21
C TYR A 111 -2.82 -5.73 -18.87
N LEU A 112 -1.83 -5.93 -17.98
CA LEU A 112 -1.44 -7.24 -17.46
C LEU A 112 -2.01 -7.52 -16.06
N TRP A 113 -2.95 -6.71 -15.59
CA TRP A 113 -3.57 -6.87 -14.27
C TRP A 113 -4.96 -7.50 -14.36
N LYS A 114 -5.18 -8.56 -13.57
CA LYS A 114 -6.49 -9.18 -13.34
C LYS A 114 -6.77 -9.40 -11.85
N ILE A 115 -8.04 -9.38 -11.45
CA ILE A 115 -8.53 -9.88 -10.16
C ILE A 115 -9.59 -10.94 -10.44
N ASN A 116 -9.47 -12.13 -9.83
CA ASN A 116 -10.35 -13.28 -10.08
C ASN A 116 -10.52 -13.59 -11.58
N GLY A 117 -9.44 -13.45 -12.36
CA GLY A 117 -9.45 -13.68 -13.82
C GLY A 117 -10.07 -12.54 -14.66
N LEU A 118 -10.58 -11.48 -14.04
CA LEU A 118 -11.21 -10.34 -14.71
C LEU A 118 -10.27 -9.13 -14.77
N ALA A 119 -10.19 -8.50 -15.94
CA ALA A 119 -9.53 -7.20 -16.08
C ALA A 119 -10.39 -6.13 -15.37
N PRO A 120 -9.82 -5.35 -14.44
CA PRO A 120 -10.59 -4.35 -13.73
C PRO A 120 -11.12 -3.24 -14.64
N PRO A 121 -12.34 -2.73 -14.39
CA PRO A 121 -12.97 -1.71 -15.20
C PRO A 121 -12.17 -0.40 -15.23
N ALA A 122 -12.36 0.39 -16.27
CA ALA A 122 -11.65 1.67 -16.44
C ALA A 122 -11.95 2.61 -15.27
N ALA A 123 -10.96 3.44 -14.93
CA ALA A 123 -11.08 4.34 -13.79
C ALA A 123 -12.19 5.38 -14.05
N GLY A 124 -13.13 5.53 -13.12
CA GLY A 124 -14.29 6.43 -13.22
C GLY A 124 -15.49 5.89 -14.02
N SER A 125 -15.40 4.67 -14.57
CA SER A 125 -16.50 4.05 -15.33
C SER A 125 -17.70 3.63 -14.47
N GLU A 126 -18.85 3.40 -15.11
CA GLU A 126 -20.03 2.85 -14.42
C GLU A 126 -19.78 1.44 -13.88
N GLU A 127 -18.98 0.65 -14.60
CA GLU A 127 -18.53 -0.67 -14.17
C GLU A 127 -17.65 -0.60 -12.91
N GLU A 128 -16.78 0.41 -12.80
CA GLU A 128 -16.00 0.66 -11.57
C GLU A 128 -16.92 0.99 -10.40
N LYS A 129 -17.95 1.81 -10.60
CA LYS A 129 -18.94 2.12 -9.55
C LYS A 129 -19.67 0.88 -9.06
N VAL A 130 -19.98 -0.07 -9.96
CA VAL A 130 -20.54 -1.38 -9.58
C VAL A 130 -19.55 -2.16 -8.71
N TRP A 131 -18.27 -2.23 -9.09
CA TRP A 131 -17.24 -2.90 -8.28
C TRP A 131 -17.01 -2.23 -6.93
N VAL A 132 -17.11 -0.89 -6.85
CA VAL A 132 -17.05 -0.15 -5.58
C VAL A 132 -18.22 -0.54 -4.68
N ARG A 133 -19.45 -0.52 -5.20
CA ARG A 133 -20.67 -0.84 -4.43
C ARG A 133 -20.66 -2.28 -3.91
N GLU A 134 -20.30 -3.23 -4.77
CA GLU A 134 -20.34 -4.66 -4.44
C GLU A 134 -19.09 -5.14 -3.66
N ASN A 135 -18.04 -4.30 -3.62
CA ASN A 135 -16.73 -4.60 -3.03
C ASN A 135 -16.15 -5.97 -3.42
N ARG A 136 -16.37 -6.37 -4.68
CA ARG A 136 -15.85 -7.61 -5.29
C ARG A 136 -15.80 -7.47 -6.81
N PRO A 137 -15.02 -8.31 -7.52
CA PRO A 137 -15.09 -8.39 -8.97
C PRO A 137 -16.49 -8.84 -9.43
N VAL A 138 -17.10 -8.07 -10.33
CA VAL A 138 -18.36 -8.40 -10.99
C VAL A 138 -18.09 -8.60 -12.49
N ARG A 139 -18.63 -9.68 -13.04
CA ARG A 139 -18.54 -9.97 -14.48
C ARG A 139 -19.53 -9.08 -15.24
N PHE A 140 -19.07 -8.52 -16.35
CA PHE A 140 -19.87 -7.83 -17.37
C PHE A 140 -19.78 -8.60 -18.69
#